data_AF-A0A8H5T542-F1
#
_entry.id   AF-A0A8H5T542-F1
#
_cell.length_a   1.000
_cell.length_b   1.000
_cell.length_c   1.000
_cell.angle_alpha   90.00
_cell.angle_beta   90.00
_cell.angle_gamma   90.00
#
_symmetry.space_group_name_H-M   'P 1'
#
loop_
_entity.id
_entity.type
_entity.pdbx_description
1 polymer ?
#
loop_
_entity_poly.entity_id
_entity_poly.type
_entity_poly.pdbx_seq_one_letter_code
_entity_poly.pdbx_strand_id
1 'polypeptide(L)' 'MGGDRLNNGEWLLVDNSLWSEDGSVELRMQKDGKIAVYHGDYCAWQNTAEQDWNIHGIKMQEDGNLVIYDNSGT' A
#
# COMPACT_ATOMS: atom_id res chain seq x y z
N MET A 1 -5.20 -5.01 -14.41
CA MET A 1 -4.93 -5.44 -13.02
C MET A 1 -3.54 -4.92 -12.66
N GLY A 2 -3.32 -4.46 -11.43
CA GLY A 2 -2.00 -3.97 -10.99
C GLY A 2 -0.94 -5.07 -11.02
N GLY A 3 0.34 -4.71 -10.95
CA GLY A 3 1.43 -5.69 -10.82
C GLY A 3 1.38 -6.45 -9.50
N ASP A 4 2.25 -7.45 -9.37
CA ASP A 4 2.42 -8.27 -8.16
C ASP A 4 3.55 -7.79 -7.24
N ARG A 5 4.29 -6.76 -7.66
CA ARG A 5 5.52 -6.29 -7.03
C ARG A 5 5.57 -4.77 -6.95
N LEU A 6 6.18 -4.27 -5.89
CA LEU A 6 6.66 -2.89 -5.76
C LEU A 6 8.19 -2.92 -5.81
N ASN A 7 8.79 -2.48 -6.90
CA ASN A 7 10.24 -2.46 -7.05
C ASN A 7 10.86 -1.26 -6.31
N ASN A 8 12.17 -1.29 -6.10
CA ASN A 8 12.91 -0.16 -5.53
C ASN A 8 12.65 1.12 -6.33
N GLY A 9 12.37 2.21 -5.59
CA GLY A 9 12.03 3.52 -6.13
C GLY A 9 10.57 3.71 -6.49
N GLU A 10 9.77 2.64 -6.56
CA GLU A 10 8.37 2.70 -6.97
C GLU A 10 7.44 3.12 -5.83
N TRP A 11 6.32 3.71 -6.25
CA TRP A 11 5.23 4.14 -5.39
C TRP A 11 4.01 3.26 -5.56
N LEU A 12 3.37 2.93 -4.44
CA LEU A 12 1.97 2.53 -4.43
C LEU A 12 1.17 3.69 -3.82
N LEU A 13 0.59 4.50 -4.70
CA LEU A 13 -0.22 5.66 -4.31
C LEU A 13 -1.56 5.23 -3.71
N VAL A 14 -2.18 6.10 -2.91
CA VAL A 14 -3.55 5.91 -2.42
C VAL A 14 -4.52 5.52 -3.53
N ASP A 15 -5.46 4.65 -3.19
CA ASP A 15 -6.45 4.00 -4.07
C ASP A 15 -5.87 3.00 -5.10
N ASN A 16 -4.56 2.75 -5.10
CA ASN A 16 -3.95 1.69 -5.90
C ASN A 16 -3.65 0.42 -5.08
N SER A 17 -3.50 -0.68 -5.82
CA SER A 17 -3.25 -1.99 -5.24
C SER A 17 -2.22 -2.79 -6.06
N LEU A 18 -1.54 -3.68 -5.35
CA LEU A 18 -0.83 -4.82 -5.93
C LEU A 18 -1.64 -6.09 -5.69
N TRP A 19 -1.52 -7.03 -6.62
CA TRP A 19 -2.24 -8.29 -6.57
C TRP A 19 -1.27 -9.45 -6.70
N SER A 20 -1.43 -10.45 -5.84
CA SER A 20 -0.80 -11.76 -6.05
C SER A 20 -1.08 -12.30 -7.46
N GLU A 21 -0.20 -13.15 -7.99
CA GLU A 21 -0.29 -13.65 -9.37
C GLU A 21 -1.62 -14.37 -9.68
N ASP A 22 -2.22 -15.02 -8.67
CA ASP A 22 -3.52 -15.70 -8.79
C ASP A 22 -4.72 -14.78 -8.49
N GLY A 23 -4.48 -13.53 -8.12
CA GLY A 23 -5.49 -12.52 -7.80
C GLY A 23 -6.22 -12.72 -6.47
N SER A 24 -5.79 -13.67 -5.63
CA SER A 24 -6.48 -13.99 -4.37
C SER A 24 -6.17 -13.02 -3.23
N VAL A 25 -4.95 -12.47 -3.23
CA VAL A 25 -4.43 -11.53 -2.22
C VAL A 25 -4.20 -10.15 -2.84
N GLU A 26 -4.67 -9.12 -2.13
CA GLU A 26 -4.50 -7.71 -2.47
C GLU A 26 -3.66 -7.01 -1.40
N LEU A 27 -2.61 -6.29 -1.80
CA LEU A 27 -1.97 -5.25 -0.97
C LEU A 27 -2.50 -3.90 -1.45
N ARG A 28 -3.29 -3.21 -0.61
CA ARG A 28 -4.00 -1.99 -0.97
C ARG A 28 -3.55 -0.80 -0.16
N MET A 29 -3.12 0.26 -0.84
CA MET A 29 -2.97 1.57 -0.24
C MET A 29 -4.35 2.25 -0.21
N GLN A 30 -4.99 2.24 0.96
CA GLN A 30 -6.37 2.70 1.13
C GLN A 30 -6.46 4.24 1.10
N LYS A 31 -7.64 4.74 0.70
CA LYS A 31 -7.96 6.17 0.72
C LYS A 31 -7.87 6.82 2.10
N ASP A 32 -8.04 6.05 3.16
CA ASP A 32 -7.98 6.52 4.55
C ASP A 32 -6.57 6.45 5.15
N GLY A 33 -5.55 6.27 4.31
CA GLY A 33 -4.14 6.34 4.67
C GLY A 33 -3.55 5.06 5.27
N LYS A 34 -4.34 3.99 5.31
CA LYS A 34 -3.84 2.68 5.75
C LYS A 34 -3.26 1.89 4.59
N ILE A 35 -2.31 1.02 4.92
CA ILE A 35 -1.89 -0.07 4.05
C ILE A 35 -2.44 -1.37 4.63
N ALA A 36 -3.14 -2.15 3.81
CA ALA A 36 -3.80 -3.38 4.24
C ALA A 36 -3.59 -4.52 3.26
N VAL A 37 -3.59 -5.73 3.80
CA VAL A 37 -3.58 -6.98 3.03
C VAL A 37 -4.95 -7.63 3.16
N TYR A 38 -5.55 -7.93 2.01
CA TYR A 38 -6.83 -8.63 1.91
C TYR A 38 -6.67 -10.02 1.28
N HIS A 39 -7.51 -10.96 1.69
CA HIS A 39 -7.74 -12.21 0.98
C HIS A 39 -9.24 -12.30 0.63
N GLY A 40 -9.59 -11.98 -0.62
CA GLY A 40 -10.97 -11.61 -0.97
C GLY A 40 -11.43 -10.36 -0.20
N ASP A 41 -12.61 -10.40 0.42
CA ASP A 41 -13.14 -9.28 1.21
C ASP A 41 -12.62 -9.25 2.67
N TYR A 42 -11.82 -10.23 3.08
CA TYR A 42 -11.31 -10.33 4.45
C TYR A 42 -10.00 -9.53 4.62
N CYS A 43 -10.02 -8.50 5.48
CA CYS A 43 -8.81 -7.78 5.89
C CYS A 43 -7.99 -8.67 6.82
N ALA A 44 -6.92 -9.28 6.29
CA ALA A 44 -6.05 -10.18 7.02
C ALA A 44 -5.03 -9.42 7.89
N TRP A 45 -4.62 -8.23 7.45
CA TRP A 45 -3.68 -7.37 8.17
C TRP A 45 -3.83 -5.90 7.75
N GLN A 46 -3.54 -4.99 8.67
CA GLN A 46 -3.37 -3.55 8.40
C GLN A 46 -2.31 -2.95 9.33
N ASN A 47 -1.69 -1.84 8.91
CA ASN A 47 -0.61 -1.22 9.68
C ASN A 47 -1.05 -0.54 10.98
N THR A 48 -2.25 0.08 11.00
CA THR A 48 -2.75 0.83 12.15
C THR A 48 -4.29 0.84 12.19
N ALA A 49 -4.87 1.10 13.36
CA ALA A 49 -6.31 1.35 13.50
C ALA A 49 -6.70 2.80 13.12
N GLU A 50 -5.76 3.73 13.19
CA GLU A 50 -5.99 5.16 12.96
C GLU A 50 -6.08 5.49 11.47
N GLN A 51 -6.80 6.55 11.13
CA GLN A 51 -6.95 7.04 9.75
C GLN A 51 -6.17 8.32 9.58
N ASP A 52 -5.57 8.48 8.39
CA ASP A 52 -4.95 9.72 7.98
C ASP A 52 -5.19 9.96 6.48
N TRP A 53 -6.09 10.89 6.17
CA TRP A 53 -6.43 11.25 4.79
C TRP A 53 -5.38 12.14 4.12
N ASN A 54 -4.30 12.52 4.82
CA ASN A 54 -3.19 13.27 4.25
C ASN A 54 -2.09 12.37 3.65
N ILE A 55 -2.25 11.05 3.70
CA ILE A 55 -1.28 10.11 3.13
C ILE A 55 -1.27 10.18 1.60
N HIS A 56 -0.06 10.24 1.03
CA HIS A 56 0.19 10.19 -0.42
C HIS A 56 0.27 8.74 -0.92
N GLY A 57 0.96 7.89 -0.17
CA GLY A 57 1.12 6.47 -0.47
C GLY A 57 2.33 5.87 0.21
N ILE A 58 2.68 4.66 -0.21
CA ILE A 58 3.91 3.99 0.24
C ILE A 58 4.96 3.98 -0.86
N LYS A 59 6.23 4.06 -0.46
CA LYS A 59 7.37 3.95 -1.36
C LYS A 59 8.29 2.84 -0.89
N MET A 60 8.67 1.95 -1.81
CA MET A 60 9.81 1.08 -1.58
C MET A 60 11.07 1.89 -1.86
N GLN A 61 11.73 2.37 -0.81
CA GLN A 61 12.95 3.16 -0.94
C GLN A 61 14.09 2.31 -1.48
N GLU A 62 15.06 2.94 -2.14
CA GLU A 62 16.20 2.24 -2.76
C GLU A 62 17.13 1.56 -1.74
N ASP A 63 17.06 1.98 -0.47
CA ASP A 63 17.81 1.42 0.65
C ASP A 63 17.16 0.18 1.29
N GLY A 64 16.00 -0.24 0.79
CA GLY A 64 15.30 -1.44 1.26
C GLY A 64 14.21 -1.18 2.31
N ASN A 65 13.92 0.07 2.64
CA ASN A 65 12.83 0.42 3.55
C ASN A 65 11.50 0.62 2.81
N LEU A 66 10.40 0.10 3.37
CA LEU A 66 9.04 0.43 2.93
C LEU A 66 8.47 1.53 3.83
N VAL A 67 8.22 2.71 3.26
CA VAL A 67 7.86 3.91 4.03
C VAL A 67 6.53 4.48 3.55
N ILE A 68 5.69 4.90 4.49
CA ILE A 68 4.47 5.66 4.23
C ILE A 68 4.83 7.14 4.23
N TYR A 69 4.37 7.88 3.21
CA TYR A 69 4.57 9.31 3.09
C TYR A 69 3.25 10.06 3.06
N ASP A 70 3.22 11.22 3.69
CA ASP A 70 2.14 12.19 3.53
C ASP A 70 2.28 13.02 2.23
N ASN A 71 1.29 13.86 1.93
CA ASN A 71 1.32 14.76 0.77
C ASN A 71 2.41 15.85 0.86
N SER A 72 3.02 16.05 2.03
CA SER A 72 4.19 16.93 2.21
C SER A 72 5.50 16.21 1.88
N GLY A 73 5.46 14.90 1.66
CA GLY A 73 6.65 14.07 1.42
C GLY A 73 7.41 13.72 2.71
N THR A 74 6.74 13.75 3.86
CA THR A 74 7.28 13.40 5.18
C THR A 74 6.71 12.12 5.75
#